data_AF-A0A2V7W390-F1
#
_entry.id   AF-A0A2V7W390-F1
#
_cell.length_a   1.000
_cell.length_b   1.000
_cell.length_c   1.000
_cell.angle_alpha   90.00
_cell.angle_beta   90.00
_cell.angle_gamma   90.00
#
_symmetry.space_group_name_H-M   'P 1'
#
loop_
_entity.id
_entity.type
_entity.pdbx_description
1 polymer ?
#
loop_
_entity_poly.entity_id
_entity_poly.type
_entity_poly.pdbx_seq_one_letter_code
_entity_poly.pdbx_strand_id
1 'polypeptide(L)'
;MSEHHPAVSPQEGTDENSLTSSVLTSPADDLLRDAVATTLKADPPARGDLFAELLAGIRDLMGQQPQERPWTYSEHAGTDGSRIFRGGTGRSIVVDPGGTMWRARSYEDFLTTYTITDTDCTIASLTPLYEDMKRYPIE
;
A
#
# COMPACT_ATOMS: atom_id res chain seq x y z
N MET A 1 65.43 -31.01 -15.70
CA MET A 1 64.46 -31.46 -16.72
C MET A 1 63.17 -31.78 -15.98
N SER A 2 62.13 -30.99 -16.26
CA SER A 2 60.68 -31.17 -16.06
C SER A 2 60.16 -31.97 -14.84
N GLU A 3 59.54 -31.33 -13.84
CA GLU A 3 58.09 -30.92 -13.75
C GLU A 3 57.20 -32.09 -13.27
N HIS A 4 56.25 -32.05 -12.32
CA HIS A 4 55.42 -31.03 -11.65
C HIS A 4 54.81 -31.65 -10.35
N HIS A 5 54.69 -30.89 -9.25
CA HIS A 5 53.66 -31.03 -8.18
C HIS A 5 52.48 -30.07 -8.54
N PRO A 6 51.33 -30.01 -7.82
CA PRO A 6 50.51 -31.01 -7.10
C PRO A 6 48.98 -30.89 -7.46
N ALA A 7 48.11 -31.48 -6.65
CA ALA A 7 46.64 -31.49 -6.72
C ALA A 7 45.95 -30.11 -6.85
N VAL A 8 44.79 -30.08 -7.53
CA VAL A 8 43.61 -29.21 -7.27
C VAL A 8 42.43 -29.73 -8.10
N SER A 9 41.30 -30.02 -7.44
CA SER A 9 40.01 -30.23 -8.09
C SER A 9 39.42 -28.88 -8.51
N PRO A 10 38.86 -28.73 -9.73
CA PRO A 10 38.03 -27.59 -10.05
C PRO A 10 36.54 -27.93 -9.83
N GLN A 11 35.91 -27.09 -9.02
CA GLN A 11 34.46 -26.97 -8.86
C GLN A 11 33.82 -26.57 -10.21
N GLU A 12 32.84 -27.34 -10.67
CA GLU A 12 31.91 -26.87 -11.69
C GLU A 12 30.85 -25.99 -11.02
N GLY A 13 30.93 -24.69 -11.32
CA GLY A 13 29.83 -23.76 -11.09
C GLY A 13 28.77 -23.96 -12.15
N THR A 14 27.51 -23.93 -11.75
CA THR A 14 26.48 -23.30 -12.56
C THR A 14 25.54 -22.60 -11.60
N ASP A 15 25.68 -21.28 -11.61
CA ASP A 15 24.94 -20.31 -10.83
C ASP A 15 23.44 -20.60 -10.81
N GLU A 16 22.96 -20.71 -9.59
CA GLU A 16 21.59 -20.46 -9.18
C GLU A 16 21.19 -19.05 -9.62
N ASN A 17 20.34 -18.93 -10.64
CA ASN A 17 19.53 -17.73 -10.79
C ASN A 17 18.06 -18.09 -10.73
N SER A 18 17.65 -18.33 -9.49
CA SER A 18 16.29 -18.24 -8.97
C SER A 18 15.52 -17.09 -9.61
N LEU A 19 14.51 -17.43 -10.39
CA LEU A 19 13.34 -16.58 -10.60
C LEU A 19 12.12 -17.22 -9.93
N THR A 20 12.27 -17.58 -8.66
CA THR A 20 11.11 -17.66 -7.78
C THR A 20 10.73 -16.22 -7.45
N SER A 21 9.69 -15.72 -8.14
CA SER A 21 9.01 -14.48 -7.76
C SER A 21 8.33 -14.72 -6.42
N SER A 22 9.10 -14.71 -5.34
CA SER A 22 8.62 -14.66 -3.98
C SER A 22 7.95 -13.30 -3.83
N VAL A 23 6.62 -13.27 -3.96
CA VAL A 23 5.83 -12.15 -3.49
C VAL A 23 6.01 -12.16 -1.98
N LEU A 24 7.01 -11.42 -1.49
CA LEU A 24 7.16 -11.10 -0.09
C LEU A 24 5.92 -10.29 0.28
N THR A 25 4.85 -10.95 0.70
CA THR A 25 3.72 -10.29 1.36
C THR A 25 4.27 -9.71 2.65
N SER A 26 4.35 -8.39 2.73
CA SER A 26 4.80 -7.73 3.95
C SER A 26 3.81 -8.04 5.07
N PRO A 27 4.25 -8.16 6.35
CA PRO A 27 3.33 -8.25 7.48
C PRO A 27 2.23 -7.16 7.47
N ALA A 28 2.56 -5.99 6.93
CA ALA A 28 1.62 -4.89 6.78
C ALA A 28 0.50 -5.16 5.76
N ASP A 29 0.71 -6.00 4.75
CA ASP A 29 -0.31 -6.37 3.76
C ASP A 29 -1.40 -7.23 4.39
N ASP A 30 -1.03 -8.15 5.29
CA ASP A 30 -1.98 -8.99 6.02
C ASP A 30 -2.77 -8.15 7.03
N LEU A 31 -2.09 -7.28 7.78
CA LEU A 31 -2.75 -6.34 8.69
C LEU A 31 -3.72 -5.40 7.95
N LEU A 32 -3.33 -4.91 6.78
CA LEU A 32 -4.20 -4.07 5.94
C LEU A 32 -5.42 -4.86 5.44
N ARG A 33 -5.24 -6.12 5.05
CA ARG A 33 -6.34 -7.01 4.64
C ARG A 33 -7.33 -7.19 5.79
N ASP A 34 -6.83 -7.44 7.00
CA ASP A 34 -7.66 -7.61 8.19
C ASP A 34 -8.38 -6.31 8.57
N ALA A 35 -7.72 -5.16 8.43
CA ALA A 35 -8.33 -3.86 8.65
C ALA A 35 -9.49 -3.59 7.69
N VAL A 36 -9.33 -3.93 6.40
CA VAL A 36 -10.41 -3.84 5.40
C VAL A 36 -11.56 -4.77 5.77
N ALA A 37 -11.28 -6.04 6.09
CA ALA A 37 -12.31 -7.01 6.45
C ALA A 37 -13.07 -6.61 7.72
N THR A 38 -12.38 -6.07 8.72
CA THR A 38 -12.97 -5.55 9.96
C THR A 38 -13.87 -4.36 9.68
N THR A 39 -13.42 -3.44 8.82
CA THR A 39 -14.19 -2.24 8.44
C THR A 39 -15.45 -2.60 7.67
N LEU A 40 -15.38 -3.55 6.73
CA LEU A 40 -16.55 -3.97 5.96
C LEU A 40 -17.68 -4.53 6.84
N LYS A 41 -17.36 -5.09 8.01
CA LYS A 41 -18.34 -5.61 8.98
C LYS A 41 -18.97 -4.54 9.86
N ALA A 42 -18.37 -3.35 9.94
CA ALA A 42 -18.90 -2.26 10.74
C ALA A 42 -20.06 -1.54 10.03
N ASP A 43 -20.86 -0.81 10.81
CA ASP A 43 -21.94 0.04 10.31
C ASP A 43 -21.37 1.07 9.32
N PRO A 44 -22.02 1.29 8.15
CA PRO A 44 -21.48 2.17 7.11
C PRO A 44 -21.05 3.57 7.61
N PRO A 45 -21.82 4.26 8.47
CA PRO A 45 -21.43 5.57 8.98
C PRO A 45 -20.13 5.57 9.81
N ALA A 46 -19.77 4.44 10.44
CA ALA A 46 -18.59 4.33 11.30
C ALA A 46 -17.32 3.91 10.54
N ARG A 47 -17.45 3.42 9.29
CA ARG A 47 -16.35 2.80 8.54
C ARG A 47 -15.17 3.73 8.30
N GLY A 48 -15.43 5.01 8.03
CA GLY A 48 -14.38 5.99 7.80
C GLY A 48 -13.48 6.17 9.02
N ASP A 49 -14.10 6.37 10.19
CA ASP A 49 -13.39 6.55 11.47
C ASP A 49 -12.68 5.26 11.89
N LEU A 50 -13.37 4.12 11.83
CA LEU A 50 -12.80 2.83 12.19
C LEU A 50 -11.58 2.49 11.32
N PHE A 51 -11.67 2.70 10.01
CA PHE A 51 -10.53 2.39 9.13
C PHE A 51 -9.33 3.29 9.41
N ALA A 52 -9.56 4.58 9.69
CA ALA A 52 -8.49 5.50 10.07
C ALA A 52 -7.79 5.05 11.37
N GLU A 53 -8.55 4.62 12.38
CA GLU A 53 -8.01 4.08 13.64
C GLU A 53 -7.17 2.83 13.40
N LEU A 54 -7.67 1.89 12.60
CA LEU A 54 -6.96 0.66 12.27
C LEU A 54 -5.64 0.94 11.52
N LEU A 55 -5.63 1.85 10.54
CA LEU A 55 -4.40 2.23 9.83
C LEU A 55 -3.39 2.92 10.75
N ALA A 56 -3.85 3.76 11.68
CA ALA A 56 -2.97 4.36 12.68
C ALA A 56 -2.31 3.28 13.55
N GLY A 57 -3.09 2.29 14.02
CA GLY A 57 -2.56 1.15 14.77
C GLY A 57 -1.53 0.32 13.99
N ILE A 58 -1.77 0.09 12.69
CA ILE A 58 -0.81 -0.61 11.81
C ILE A 58 0.49 0.20 11.69
N ARG A 59 0.40 1.50 11.45
CA ARG A 59 1.57 2.39 11.37
C ARG A 59 2.40 2.32 12.65
N ASP A 60 1.75 2.39 13.81
CA ASP A 60 2.42 2.39 15.10
C ASP A 60 3.08 1.03 15.40
N LEU A 61 2.45 -0.08 14.99
CA LEU A 61 3.02 -1.43 15.11
C LEU A 61 4.22 -1.62 14.18
N MET A 62 4.13 -1.17 12.93
CA MET A 62 5.22 -1.26 11.95
C MET A 62 6.38 -0.33 12.28
N GLY A 63 6.11 0.84 12.86
CA GLY A 63 7.14 1.76 13.34
C GLY A 63 8.01 1.19 14.46
N GLN A 64 7.53 0.18 15.18
CA GLN A 64 8.29 -0.53 16.22
C GLN A 64 9.24 -1.60 15.65
N GLN A 65 9.23 -1.85 14.34
CA GLN A 65 10.07 -2.83 13.67
C GLN A 65 11.16 -2.17 12.81
N PRO A 66 12.32 -1.79 13.41
CA PRO A 66 13.34 -0.96 12.74
C PRO A 66 14.06 -1.62 11.57
N GLN A 67 13.89 -2.94 11.37
CA GLN A 67 14.49 -3.67 10.25
C GLN A 67 13.62 -3.64 8.98
N GLU A 68 12.35 -3.25 9.07
CA GLU A 68 11.46 -3.14 7.92
C GLU A 68 11.41 -1.70 7.39
N ARG A 69 11.08 -1.55 6.09
CA ARG A 69 10.85 -0.21 5.53
C ARG A 69 9.67 0.44 6.27
N PRO A 70 9.74 1.75 6.57
CA PRO A 70 8.63 2.44 7.21
C PRO A 70 7.33 2.26 6.42
N TRP A 71 6.34 1.65 7.07
CA TRP A 71 4.99 1.57 6.51
C TRP A 71 4.31 2.92 6.68
N THR A 72 3.95 3.56 5.56
CA THR A 72 3.42 4.91 5.54
C THR A 72 2.14 4.97 4.74
N TYR A 73 1.23 5.84 5.18
CA TYR A 73 0.04 6.23 4.47
C TYR A 73 -0.22 7.72 4.69
N SER A 74 -0.93 8.35 3.76
CA SER A 74 -1.51 9.68 3.93
C SER A 74 -3.03 9.60 3.89
N GLU A 75 -3.68 10.52 4.60
CA GLU A 75 -5.12 10.69 4.58
C GLU A 75 -5.47 12.01 3.90
N HIS A 76 -6.49 11.98 3.06
CA HIS A 76 -7.04 13.17 2.39
C HIS A 76 -8.56 13.16 2.51
N ALA A 77 -9.15 14.34 2.68
CA ALA A 77 -10.58 14.53 2.52
C ALA A 77 -10.90 14.69 1.02
N GLY A 78 -11.85 13.90 0.51
CA GLY A 78 -12.39 14.07 -0.83
C GLY A 78 -13.32 15.28 -0.90
N THR A 79 -13.45 15.86 -2.10
CA THR A 79 -14.32 17.02 -2.33
C THR A 79 -15.81 16.73 -2.11
N ASP A 80 -16.18 15.46 -2.12
CA ASP A 80 -17.54 14.97 -1.87
C ASP A 80 -17.79 14.55 -0.40
N GLY A 81 -16.80 14.71 0.47
CA GLY A 81 -16.86 14.29 1.87
C GLY A 81 -16.35 12.86 2.11
N SER A 82 -15.84 12.18 1.08
CA SER A 82 -15.17 10.89 1.26
C SER A 82 -13.85 11.02 2.05
N ARG A 83 -13.40 9.90 2.61
CA ARG A 83 -12.07 9.77 3.23
C ARG A 83 -11.19 8.89 2.35
N ILE A 84 -10.02 9.41 1.99
CA ILE A 84 -9.12 8.79 1.02
C ILE A 84 -7.81 8.45 1.73
N PHE A 85 -7.50 7.17 1.82
CA PHE A 85 -6.30 6.64 2.46
C PHE A 85 -5.34 6.16 1.38
N ARG A 86 -4.18 6.82 1.23
CA ARG A 86 -3.20 6.54 0.18
C ARG A 86 -1.98 5.86 0.77
N GLY A 87 -1.64 4.68 0.26
CA GLY A 87 -0.39 4.01 0.60
C GLY A 87 0.78 4.54 -0.25
N GLY A 88 2.01 4.35 0.23
CA GLY A 88 3.24 4.76 -0.47
C GLY A 88 3.46 4.12 -1.85
N THR A 89 2.69 3.09 -2.22
CA THR A 89 2.74 2.42 -3.53
C THR A 89 1.76 2.99 -4.56
N GLY A 90 1.04 4.06 -4.23
CA GLY A 90 0.11 4.74 -5.13
C GLY A 90 -1.31 4.17 -5.15
N ARG A 91 -1.55 3.05 -4.46
CA ARG A 91 -2.90 2.51 -4.23
C ARG A 91 -3.62 3.30 -3.15
N SER A 92 -4.92 3.47 -3.33
CA SER A 92 -5.74 4.17 -2.34
C SER A 92 -7.02 3.39 -2.01
N ILE A 93 -7.45 3.49 -0.76
CA ILE A 93 -8.75 3.01 -0.30
C ILE A 93 -9.60 4.25 -0.01
N VAL A 94 -10.81 4.27 -0.54
CA VAL A 94 -11.76 5.39 -0.37
C VAL A 94 -12.96 4.89 0.39
N VAL A 95 -13.36 5.61 1.44
CA VAL A 95 -14.65 5.43 2.10
C VAL A 95 -15.53 6.60 1.70
N ASP A 96 -16.59 6.33 0.94
CA ASP A 96 -17.52 7.39 0.50
C ASP A 96 -18.40 7.89 1.67
N PRO A 97 -19.13 9.01 1.51
CA PRO A 97 -19.99 9.55 2.58
C PRO A 97 -21.08 8.58 3.06
N GLY A 98 -21.47 7.61 2.22
CA GLY A 98 -22.41 6.55 2.57
C GLY A 98 -21.75 5.35 3.27
N GLY A 99 -20.43 5.35 3.45
CA GLY A 99 -19.68 4.26 4.05
C GLY A 99 -19.34 3.11 3.10
N THR A 100 -19.55 3.24 1.79
CA THR A 100 -19.08 2.22 0.86
C THR A 100 -17.57 2.35 0.68
N MET A 101 -16.88 1.21 0.69
CA MET A 101 -15.44 1.15 0.47
C MET A 101 -15.11 0.87 -0.98
N TRP A 102 -14.14 1.61 -1.51
CA TRP A 102 -13.66 1.53 -2.88
C TRP A 102 -12.15 1.39 -2.91
N ARG A 103 -11.63 0.75 -3.95
CA ARG A 103 -10.21 0.59 -4.21
C ARG A 103 -9.82 1.33 -5.49
N ALA A 104 -9.04 2.38 -5.33
CA ALA A 104 -8.37 3.11 -6.39
C ALA A 104 -6.96 2.55 -6.63
N ARG A 105 -6.57 2.45 -7.89
CA ARG A 105 -5.30 1.87 -8.38
C ARG A 105 -4.27 2.94 -8.69
N SER A 106 -4.68 4.14 -9.10
CA SER A 106 -3.77 5.22 -9.49
C SER A 106 -4.36 6.60 -9.19
N TYR A 107 -3.63 7.64 -9.58
CA TYR A 107 -4.13 9.03 -9.55
C TYR A 107 -5.24 9.28 -10.58
N GLU A 108 -5.36 8.43 -11.60
CA GLU A 108 -6.37 8.59 -12.66
C GLU A 108 -7.79 8.29 -12.17
N ASP A 109 -7.91 7.55 -11.06
CA ASP A 109 -9.19 7.33 -10.38
C ASP A 109 -9.68 8.58 -9.61
N PHE A 110 -8.96 9.70 -9.72
CA PHE A 110 -9.31 10.95 -9.06
C PHE A 110 -9.17 12.14 -10.01
N LEU A 111 -10.13 13.06 -9.97
CA LEU A 111 -9.86 14.43 -10.44
C LEU A 111 -9.01 15.11 -9.36
N THR A 112 -7.71 15.14 -9.60
CA THR A 112 -6.71 15.71 -8.69
C THR A 112 -6.39 17.14 -9.12
N THR A 113 -6.43 18.07 -8.16
CA THR A 113 -5.85 19.40 -8.36
C THR A 113 -4.60 19.55 -7.49
N TYR A 114 -3.70 20.43 -7.91
CA TYR A 114 -2.42 20.65 -7.24
C TYR A 114 -2.23 22.12 -6.89
N THR A 115 -1.66 22.35 -5.72
CA THR A 115 -1.04 23.63 -5.38
C THR A 115 0.42 23.55 -5.76
N ILE A 116 0.81 24.36 -6.74
CA ILE A 116 2.19 24.42 -7.23
C ILE A 116 2.80 25.73 -6.74
N THR A 117 3.94 25.61 -6.08
CA THR A 117 4.81 26.71 -5.66
C THR A 117 6.17 26.58 -6.34
N ASP A 118 7.05 27.56 -6.17
CA ASP A 118 8.39 27.53 -6.76
C ASP A 118 9.24 26.33 -6.29
N THR A 119 8.93 25.73 -5.14
CA THR A 119 9.71 24.64 -4.53
C THR A 119 8.93 23.36 -4.29
N ASP A 120 7.62 23.35 -4.50
CA ASP A 120 6.77 22.25 -4.06
C ASP A 120 5.50 22.09 -4.91
N CYS A 121 5.03 20.85 -5.01
CA CYS A 121 3.80 20.48 -5.69
C CYS A 121 3.02 19.52 -4.78
N THR A 122 1.94 20.01 -4.19
CA THR A 122 1.12 19.25 -3.24
C THR A 122 -0.30 19.10 -3.76
N ILE A 123 -0.96 18.02 -3.36
CA ILE A 123 -2.36 17.78 -3.69
C ILE A 123 -3.22 18.83 -2.99
N ALA A 124 -3.96 19.62 -3.77
CA ALA A 124 -4.91 20.60 -3.26
C ALA A 124 -6.28 19.96 -3.00
N SER A 125 -6.76 19.14 -3.95
CA SER A 125 -8.01 18.41 -3.81
C SER A 125 -7.98 17.06 -4.53
N LEU A 126 -8.82 16.14 -4.07
CA LEU A 126 -9.10 14.86 -4.69
C LEU A 126 -10.61 14.69 -4.81
N THR A 127 -11.09 14.52 -6.04
CA THR A 127 -12.49 14.12 -6.31
C THR A 127 -12.48 12.66 -6.74
N PRO A 128 -13.07 11.72 -5.99
CA PRO A 128 -13.15 10.32 -6.42
C PRO A 128 -13.95 10.16 -7.72
N LEU A 129 -13.43 9.36 -8.66
CA LEU A 129 -14.15 8.87 -9.83
C LEU A 129 -14.62 7.43 -9.56
N TYR A 130 -15.73 7.27 -8.85
CA TYR A 130 -16.18 5.95 -8.39
C TYR A 130 -16.46 4.94 -9.50
N GLU A 131 -16.79 5.39 -10.70
CA GLU A 131 -17.04 4.52 -11.86
C GLU A 131 -15.78 3.79 -12.35
N ASP A 132 -14.60 4.37 -12.13
CA ASP A 132 -13.30 3.79 -12.48
C ASP A 132 -12.72 2.91 -11.34
N MET A 133 -13.26 3.08 -10.13
CA MET A 133 -12.80 2.36 -8.94
C MET A 133 -13.45 0.97 -8.80
N LYS A 134 -12.75 0.09 -8.09
CA LYS A 134 -13.32 -1.21 -7.70
C LYS A 134 -14.00 -1.12 -6.34
N ARG A 135 -15.32 -1.29 -6.28
CA ARG A 135 -16.05 -1.46 -5.02
C ARG A 135 -15.64 -2.74 -4.29
N TYR A 136 -15.46 -2.67 -2.97
CA TYR A 136 -15.31 -3.87 -2.14
C TYR A 136 -16.66 -4.61 -2.00
N PRO A 137 -16.67 -5.95 -2.05
CA PRO A 137 -17.89 -6.70 -1.78
C PRO A 137 -18.32 -6.48 -0.33
N ILE A 138 -19.63 -6.41 -0.10
CA ILE A 138 -20.21 -6.54 1.24
C ILE A 138 -20.56 -8.02 1.37
N GLU A 139 -19.92 -8.71 2.32
CA GLU A 139 -20.24 -10.11 2.66
C GLU A 139 -21.37 -10.18 3.68
#